data_AF-W9CBF2-F1
#
_entry.id   AF-W9CBF2-F1
#
_cell.length_a   1.000
_cell.length_b   1.000
_cell.length_c   1.000
_cell.angle_alpha   90.00
_cell.angle_beta   90.00
_cell.angle_gamma   90.00
#
_symmetry.space_group_name_H-M   'P 1'
#
loop_
_entity.id
_entity.type
_entity.pdbx_description
1 polymer ?
#
loop_
_entity_poly.entity_id
_entity_poly.type
_entity_poly.pdbx_seq_one_letter_code
_entity_poly.pdbx_strand_id
1 'polypeptide(L)'
;MNGMVATSKMSSRGSGLRAGGISSVMVAARWGNLRVSGLRSGAGAGARCISTSELDTSKGDRERILILGSGWSGFTLSRQLDPKKYQTVVISPRSYFVFTPLLASTAVGTLEFRSTLESVRGRGRWRGWGLIGGGWGGWGARGNGVEFWQGWADDVNFDRKTIQVEENVIERPKNASGVVEKRGKGKVFEVGYDKLVVSVGCYSQTFGIEGVRENALFLKDVGDARKIRKRILECFETAALPTSSDALKKQLLNFAIVGGGPTGVEFAAELFDLCQEDLSTLYPSLTSFIKITIYDVAPKILPMFDKNLANYALEHFKRDGIHIKTEHHIVGLSKGLPKSGIEGEDGVEIERGFTLKLKEEGEVGVGMCVWSTGLMMNPFIEKALSSVHTFPTQSATVASRSSGEENKMGIEKPEERKWELKRSLKTGGLMVDNHFRVMLASRATSSSSSSTEVSSEASTQQTQQEATMNDVFALGDVAVLGNTSLPATAQVANQEAKWLGKKLNGLGKGEKMSVSGGAGDVDVDKGFTFRNMGVMTYVGGMKAIMQTDGKGEIKG
;
A
#
# COMPACT_ATOMS: atom_id res chain seq x y z
N MET A 1 17.37 -61.73 -54.77
CA MET A 1 17.22 -61.67 -53.29
C MET A 1 16.62 -60.31 -52.96
N ASN A 2 15.36 -60.06 -53.36
CA ASN A 2 14.06 -60.34 -52.70
C ASN A 2 13.76 -59.30 -51.61
N GLY A 3 12.71 -58.47 -51.65
CA GLY A 3 11.60 -58.26 -52.62
C GLY A 3 11.03 -56.85 -52.37
N MET A 4 10.66 -56.07 -53.39
CA MET A 4 9.46 -56.14 -54.23
C MET A 4 8.14 -55.85 -53.45
N VAL A 5 7.62 -54.64 -53.64
CA VAL A 5 6.20 -54.28 -53.44
C VAL A 5 5.66 -53.91 -54.81
N ALA A 6 4.62 -54.62 -55.25
CA ALA A 6 3.91 -54.41 -56.52
C ALA A 6 2.39 -54.38 -56.27
N THR A 7 1.74 -53.40 -56.93
CA THR A 7 0.39 -53.38 -57.54
C THR A 7 -0.84 -53.64 -56.63
N SER A 8 -2.04 -53.03 -56.79
CA SER A 8 -2.82 -52.45 -57.91
C SER A 8 -3.87 -51.46 -57.33
N LYS A 9 -4.19 -50.29 -57.91
CA LYS A 9 -5.13 -49.92 -59.00
C LYS A 9 -6.64 -50.26 -58.83
N MET A 10 -7.43 -49.17 -58.70
CA MET A 10 -8.81 -48.90 -59.23
C MET A 10 -10.00 -49.69 -58.63
N SER A 11 -11.22 -49.17 -58.42
CA SER A 11 -11.89 -47.92 -58.83
C SER A 11 -13.29 -47.79 -58.18
N SER A 12 -13.79 -46.55 -58.11
CA SER A 12 -15.22 -46.09 -58.14
C SER A 12 -16.07 -46.18 -56.85
N ARG A 13 -16.93 -45.22 -56.48
CA ARG A 13 -17.53 -44.08 -57.22
C ARG A 13 -18.28 -43.14 -56.24
N GLY A 14 -18.20 -41.82 -56.49
CA GLY A 14 -19.18 -40.73 -56.24
C GLY A 14 -19.76 -40.52 -54.83
N SER A 15 -20.07 -39.31 -54.35
CA SER A 15 -20.32 -38.00 -54.95
C SER A 15 -20.29 -36.97 -53.80
N GLY A 16 -19.63 -35.82 -53.95
CA GLY A 16 -20.34 -34.58 -54.22
C GLY A 16 -19.69 -33.42 -53.43
N LEU A 17 -19.00 -32.53 -54.15
CA LEU A 17 -18.51 -31.24 -53.66
C LEU A 17 -19.66 -30.28 -53.38
N ARG A 18 -19.51 -29.40 -52.38
CA ARG A 18 -19.48 -27.94 -52.61
C ARG A 18 -19.10 -27.14 -51.37
N ALA A 19 -18.20 -26.19 -51.60
CA ALA A 19 -17.88 -25.08 -50.73
C ALA A 19 -18.98 -24.00 -50.76
N GLY A 20 -19.14 -23.30 -49.64
CA GLY A 20 -19.84 -22.02 -49.48
C GLY A 20 -19.39 -21.47 -48.12
N GLY A 21 -18.89 -20.24 -47.99
CA GLY A 21 -19.41 -19.02 -48.57
C GLY A 21 -19.93 -18.19 -47.39
N ILE A 22 -19.11 -17.22 -46.96
CA ILE A 22 -19.34 -16.33 -45.83
C ILE A 22 -20.63 -15.51 -46.09
N SER A 23 -21.54 -15.46 -45.12
CA SER A 23 -22.61 -14.47 -45.12
C SER A 23 -22.82 -13.88 -43.74
N SER A 24 -22.82 -12.56 -43.72
CA SER A 24 -23.03 -11.68 -42.57
C SER A 24 -24.49 -11.77 -42.13
N VAL A 25 -24.75 -11.97 -40.83
CA VAL A 25 -26.11 -11.88 -40.27
C VAL A 25 -26.13 -10.78 -39.21
N MET A 26 -26.73 -9.68 -39.62
CA MET A 26 -27.20 -8.55 -38.83
C MET A 26 -28.40 -9.02 -37.99
N VAL A 27 -28.37 -8.81 -36.66
CA VAL A 27 -29.57 -9.01 -35.81
C VAL A 27 -30.03 -7.66 -35.30
N ALA A 28 -31.20 -7.25 -35.79
CA ALA A 28 -31.89 -6.02 -35.47
C ALA A 28 -32.50 -6.05 -34.04
N ALA A 29 -32.38 -4.93 -33.34
CA ALA A 29 -33.05 -4.69 -32.07
C ALA A 29 -34.54 -4.41 -32.29
N ARG A 30 -35.42 -5.22 -31.67
CA ARG A 30 -36.87 -5.01 -31.66
C ARG A 30 -37.26 -4.41 -30.30
N TRP A 31 -37.62 -3.13 -30.30
CA TRP A 31 -38.22 -2.47 -29.15
C TRP A 31 -39.68 -2.94 -29.00
N GLY A 32 -39.99 -3.55 -27.87
CA GLY A 32 -41.34 -3.92 -27.47
C GLY A 32 -41.69 -3.23 -26.14
N ASN A 33 -42.66 -2.33 -26.18
CA ASN A 33 -43.27 -1.71 -25.01
C ASN A 33 -43.96 -2.80 -24.15
N LEU A 34 -43.46 -3.03 -22.94
CA LEU A 34 -44.21 -3.75 -21.89
C LEU A 34 -44.53 -2.79 -20.73
N ARG A 35 -45.82 -2.71 -20.43
CA ARG A 35 -46.42 -1.89 -19.37
C ARG A 35 -45.86 -2.25 -18.00
N VAL A 36 -45.57 -1.23 -17.20
CA VAL A 36 -45.26 -1.34 -15.78
C VAL A 36 -46.57 -1.50 -15.00
N SER A 37 -46.80 -2.69 -14.45
CA SER A 37 -47.80 -2.89 -13.40
C SER A 37 -47.22 -3.79 -12.31
N GLY A 38 -46.98 -3.18 -11.14
CA GLY A 38 -46.96 -3.83 -9.83
C GLY A 38 -45.95 -4.95 -9.60
N LEU A 39 -44.76 -4.60 -9.09
CA LEU A 39 -44.01 -5.52 -8.22
C LEU A 39 -43.92 -4.94 -6.81
N ARG A 40 -44.51 -5.68 -5.88
CA ARG A 40 -44.31 -5.57 -4.43
C ARG A 40 -42.83 -5.71 -4.09
N SER A 41 -42.40 -4.93 -3.09
CA SER A 41 -41.09 -4.99 -2.45
C SER A 41 -40.85 -6.36 -1.80
N GLY A 42 -40.24 -7.27 -2.56
CA GLY A 42 -39.57 -8.44 -2.02
C GLY A 42 -38.10 -8.10 -1.80
N ALA A 43 -37.71 -7.80 -0.56
CA ALA A 43 -36.31 -7.69 -0.18
C ALA A 43 -35.66 -9.07 -0.31
N GLY A 44 -34.91 -9.26 -1.40
CA GLY A 44 -34.22 -10.50 -1.68
C GLY A 44 -33.11 -10.29 -2.70
N ALA A 45 -31.87 -10.52 -2.25
CA ALA A 45 -30.62 -10.60 -3.02
C ALA A 45 -29.99 -9.27 -3.50
N GLY A 46 -28.95 -8.83 -2.79
CA GLY A 46 -27.77 -8.20 -3.41
C GLY A 46 -27.85 -6.69 -3.71
N ALA A 47 -28.57 -5.90 -2.92
CA ALA A 47 -28.51 -4.44 -3.04
C ALA A 47 -27.12 -3.93 -2.60
N ARG A 48 -26.29 -3.56 -3.57
CA ARG A 48 -25.15 -2.65 -3.35
C ARG A 48 -25.73 -1.24 -3.25
N CYS A 49 -25.10 -0.38 -2.44
CA CYS A 49 -25.60 0.95 -1.99
C CYS A 49 -26.45 0.89 -0.72
N ILE A 50 -25.92 0.27 0.32
CA ILE A 50 -26.46 0.34 1.68
C ILE A 50 -26.19 1.76 2.22
N SER A 51 -27.25 2.51 2.50
CA SER A 51 -27.20 3.76 3.26
C SER A 51 -26.67 3.52 4.68
N THR A 52 -26.20 4.56 5.38
CA THR A 52 -25.79 4.44 6.80
C THR A 52 -26.90 3.85 7.66
N SER A 53 -28.16 4.24 7.43
CA SER A 53 -29.34 3.68 8.12
C SER A 53 -29.56 2.19 7.85
N GLU A 54 -29.38 1.73 6.61
CA GLU A 54 -29.49 0.30 6.27
C GLU A 54 -28.30 -0.49 6.82
N LEU A 55 -27.11 0.13 6.90
CA LEU A 55 -25.94 -0.47 7.53
C LEU A 55 -26.18 -0.67 9.03
N ASP A 56 -26.77 0.32 9.71
CA ASP A 56 -27.14 0.21 11.12
C ASP A 56 -28.22 -0.85 11.33
N THR A 57 -29.25 -0.88 10.48
CA THR A 57 -30.33 -1.88 10.55
C THR A 57 -29.80 -3.30 10.33
N SER A 58 -28.82 -3.49 9.45
CA SER A 58 -28.23 -4.81 9.13
C SER A 58 -27.16 -5.28 10.13
N LYS A 59 -26.75 -4.43 11.08
CA LYS A 59 -25.78 -4.78 12.14
C LYS A 59 -26.30 -5.97 12.96
N GLY A 60 -27.60 -5.95 13.29
CA GLY A 60 -28.22 -6.94 14.16
C GLY A 60 -27.60 -6.90 15.55
N ASP A 61 -27.22 -8.06 16.07
CA ASP A 61 -26.65 -8.22 17.41
C ASP A 61 -25.11 -8.28 17.43
N ARG A 62 -24.48 -8.06 16.28
CA ARG A 62 -23.03 -8.09 16.05
C ARG A 62 -22.37 -6.78 16.45
N GLU A 63 -21.08 -6.84 16.79
CA GLU A 63 -20.27 -5.62 16.90
C GLU A 63 -19.79 -5.17 15.50
N ARG A 64 -19.74 -3.86 15.26
CA ARG A 64 -19.17 -3.28 14.05
C ARG A 64 -17.69 -3.01 14.23
N ILE A 65 -16.89 -3.63 13.38
CA ILE A 65 -15.46 -3.34 13.26
C ILE A 65 -15.25 -2.50 12.01
N LEU A 66 -14.83 -1.25 12.22
CA LEU A 66 -14.52 -0.30 11.17
C LEU A 66 -13.02 -0.28 10.91
N ILE A 67 -12.61 -0.60 9.68
CA ILE A 67 -11.20 -0.71 9.27
C ILE A 67 -10.88 0.43 8.30
N LEU A 68 -9.92 1.27 8.65
CA LEU A 68 -9.41 2.33 7.79
C LEU A 68 -8.21 1.82 7.00
N GLY A 69 -8.33 1.80 5.68
CA GLY A 69 -7.29 1.34 4.76
C GLY A 69 -7.49 -0.09 4.28
N SER A 70 -7.11 -0.32 3.02
CA SER A 70 -7.22 -1.61 2.32
C SER A 70 -5.85 -2.21 1.95
N GLY A 71 -4.81 -1.84 2.69
CA GLY A 71 -3.45 -2.38 2.52
C GLY A 71 -3.28 -3.76 3.17
N TRP A 72 -2.02 -4.19 3.36
CA TRP A 72 -1.69 -5.50 3.93
C TRP A 72 -2.40 -5.81 5.24
N SER A 73 -2.38 -4.91 6.22
CA SER A 73 -3.04 -5.13 7.52
C SER A 73 -4.56 -5.09 7.40
N GLY A 74 -5.14 -4.01 6.85
CA GLY A 74 -6.60 -3.84 6.75
C GLY A 74 -7.30 -4.90 5.89
N PHE A 75 -6.76 -5.22 4.72
CA PHE A 75 -7.31 -6.27 3.85
C PHE A 75 -7.22 -7.65 4.49
N THR A 76 -6.08 -7.97 5.11
CA THR A 76 -5.89 -9.25 5.81
C THR A 76 -6.87 -9.37 6.97
N LEU A 77 -6.95 -8.36 7.84
CA LEU A 77 -7.83 -8.37 9.01
C LEU A 77 -9.29 -8.54 8.59
N SER A 78 -9.75 -7.81 7.57
CA SER A 78 -11.13 -7.91 7.08
C SER A 78 -11.56 -9.33 6.69
N ARG A 79 -10.59 -10.18 6.30
CA ARG A 79 -10.80 -11.59 5.93
C ARG A 79 -10.66 -12.56 7.09
N GLN A 80 -10.11 -12.13 8.22
CA GLN A 80 -9.94 -12.96 9.42
C GLN A 80 -11.16 -12.89 10.34
N LEU A 81 -11.91 -11.77 10.34
CA LEU A 81 -13.02 -11.54 11.25
C LEU A 81 -14.20 -12.47 10.98
N ASP A 82 -14.78 -13.05 12.04
CA ASP A 82 -15.96 -13.90 11.94
C ASP A 82 -17.22 -13.08 11.61
N PRO A 83 -17.85 -13.27 10.44
CA PRO A 83 -19.02 -12.50 10.02
C PRO A 83 -20.28 -12.77 10.88
N LYS A 84 -20.28 -13.83 11.71
CA LYS A 84 -21.33 -14.09 12.70
C LYS A 84 -21.19 -13.21 13.93
N LYS A 85 -19.97 -12.82 14.30
CA LYS A 85 -19.69 -11.97 15.46
C LYS A 85 -19.64 -10.49 15.07
N TYR A 86 -19.16 -10.20 13.86
CA TYR A 86 -18.83 -8.85 13.44
C TYR A 86 -19.53 -8.42 12.16
N GLN A 87 -19.98 -7.16 12.14
CA GLN A 87 -20.24 -6.41 10.91
C GLN A 87 -18.95 -5.68 10.51
N THR A 88 -18.24 -6.21 9.52
CA THR A 88 -16.97 -5.63 9.07
C THR A 88 -17.20 -4.57 8.01
N VAL A 89 -16.70 -3.36 8.23
CA VAL A 89 -16.77 -2.24 7.28
C VAL A 89 -15.36 -1.74 6.99
N VAL A 90 -14.98 -1.68 5.72
CA VAL A 90 -13.68 -1.15 5.27
C VAL A 90 -13.89 0.19 4.57
N ILE A 91 -13.20 1.23 5.02
CA ILE A 91 -13.16 2.54 4.37
C ILE A 91 -11.75 2.74 3.80
N SER A 92 -11.65 2.93 2.48
CA SER A 92 -10.39 3.23 1.81
C SER A 92 -10.64 3.98 0.51
N PRO A 93 -9.78 4.92 0.09
CA PRO A 93 -9.89 5.54 -1.23
C PRO A 93 -9.61 4.54 -2.36
N ARG A 94 -9.00 3.39 -2.04
CA ARG A 94 -8.71 2.30 -2.98
C ARG A 94 -9.68 1.15 -2.77
N SER A 95 -10.34 0.72 -3.86
CA SER A 95 -11.29 -0.41 -3.84
C SER A 95 -10.63 -1.78 -3.97
N TYR A 96 -9.31 -1.83 -3.95
CA TYR A 96 -8.50 -3.02 -4.12
C TYR A 96 -7.37 -3.06 -3.09
N PHE A 97 -6.91 -4.28 -2.81
CA PHE A 97 -5.62 -4.58 -2.21
C PHE A 97 -4.57 -4.70 -3.32
N VAL A 98 -3.33 -4.33 -2.99
CA VAL A 98 -2.17 -4.45 -3.88
C VAL A 98 -1.16 -5.37 -3.23
N PHE A 99 -0.77 -6.43 -3.93
CA PHE A 99 0.35 -7.29 -3.57
C PHE A 99 1.65 -6.57 -3.93
N THR A 100 2.07 -5.67 -3.04
CA THR A 100 3.19 -4.73 -3.27
C THR A 100 4.52 -5.38 -3.67
N PRO A 101 4.91 -6.60 -3.24
CA PRO A 101 6.16 -7.23 -3.66
C PRO A 101 6.30 -7.49 -5.17
N LEU A 102 5.20 -7.48 -5.93
CA LEU A 102 5.22 -7.71 -7.37
C LEU A 102 5.05 -6.42 -8.19
N LEU A 103 5.11 -5.25 -7.55
CA LEU A 103 4.92 -3.98 -8.25
C LEU A 103 6.03 -3.67 -9.26
N ALA A 104 7.29 -4.02 -8.95
CA ALA A 104 8.42 -3.87 -9.87
C ALA A 104 8.16 -4.61 -11.19
N SER A 105 7.81 -5.89 -11.12
CA SER A 105 7.44 -6.72 -12.27
C SER A 105 6.26 -6.16 -13.07
N THR A 106 5.24 -5.60 -12.39
CA THR A 106 4.13 -4.96 -13.10
C THR A 106 4.48 -3.64 -13.77
N ALA A 107 5.46 -2.91 -13.24
CA ALA A 107 5.89 -1.62 -13.77
C ALA A 107 6.64 -1.77 -15.10
N VAL A 108 7.30 -2.91 -15.33
CA VAL A 108 7.99 -3.21 -16.59
C VAL A 108 7.16 -4.10 -17.52
N GLY A 109 6.19 -4.84 -16.99
CA GLY A 109 5.24 -5.63 -17.77
C GLY A 109 5.49 -7.14 -17.76
N THR A 110 6.49 -7.63 -17.01
CA THR A 110 6.70 -9.04 -16.66
C THR A 110 5.42 -9.67 -16.08
N LEU A 111 4.68 -8.90 -15.28
CA LEU A 111 3.35 -9.25 -14.81
C LEU A 111 2.31 -8.21 -15.26
N GLU A 112 1.10 -8.67 -15.53
CA GLU A 112 -0.03 -7.76 -15.78
C GLU A 112 -0.51 -7.14 -14.45
N PHE A 113 -0.99 -5.90 -14.52
CA PHE A 113 -1.42 -5.12 -13.36
C PHE A 113 -2.44 -5.84 -12.49
N ARG A 114 -3.44 -6.52 -13.07
CA ARG A 114 -4.48 -7.23 -12.32
C ARG A 114 -3.95 -8.46 -11.59
N SER A 115 -2.82 -9.02 -11.99
CA SER A 115 -2.20 -10.16 -11.30
C SER A 115 -1.74 -9.82 -9.88
N THR A 116 -1.58 -8.53 -9.56
CA THR A 116 -1.18 -8.06 -8.22
C THR A 116 -2.32 -7.40 -7.45
N LEU A 117 -3.55 -7.43 -7.98
CA LEU A 117 -4.69 -6.74 -7.38
C LEU A 117 -5.75 -7.73 -6.92
N GLU A 118 -6.33 -7.46 -5.75
CA GLU A 118 -7.54 -8.16 -5.31
C GLU A 118 -8.61 -7.18 -4.87
N SER A 119 -9.86 -7.47 -5.22
CA SER A 119 -11.00 -6.65 -4.79
C SER A 119 -11.15 -6.70 -3.26
N VAL A 120 -11.30 -5.52 -2.63
CA VAL A 120 -11.67 -5.42 -1.21
C VAL A 120 -13.08 -5.95 -1.02
N ARG A 121 -13.98 -5.63 -1.96
CA ARG A 121 -15.35 -6.14 -1.97
C ARG A 121 -15.32 -7.66 -2.08
N GLY A 122 -16.02 -8.33 -1.17
CA GLY A 122 -16.18 -9.78 -1.24
C GLY A 122 -16.87 -10.21 -2.53
N ARG A 123 -16.39 -11.27 -3.18
CA ARG A 123 -17.15 -11.92 -4.25
C ARG A 123 -18.35 -12.61 -3.59
N GLY A 124 -19.53 -12.01 -3.74
CA GLY A 124 -20.77 -12.68 -3.40
C GLY A 124 -20.89 -13.94 -4.25
N ARG A 125 -20.90 -15.11 -3.59
CA ARG A 125 -21.43 -16.37 -4.09
C ARG A 125 -20.88 -16.79 -5.48
N TRP A 126 -19.65 -17.29 -5.54
CA TRP A 126 -19.23 -18.16 -6.64
C TRP A 126 -18.85 -19.55 -6.09
N ARG A 127 -19.70 -20.54 -6.41
CA ARG A 127 -19.35 -21.97 -6.32
C ARG A 127 -18.66 -22.32 -7.64
N GLY A 128 -17.36 -22.58 -7.60
CA GLY A 128 -16.60 -23.04 -8.77
C GLY A 128 -15.34 -23.77 -8.34
N TRP A 129 -15.07 -24.91 -8.98
CA TRP A 129 -13.98 -25.86 -8.69
C TRP A 129 -12.63 -25.25 -9.06
N GLY A 130 -11.64 -25.33 -8.18
CA GLY A 130 -10.27 -24.86 -8.46
C GLY A 130 -9.27 -25.34 -7.41
N LEU A 131 -8.23 -26.04 -7.88
CA LEU A 131 -7.17 -26.66 -7.08
C LEU A 131 -6.26 -25.61 -6.44
N ILE A 132 -6.26 -25.53 -5.11
CA ILE A 132 -5.09 -25.10 -4.33
C ILE A 132 -4.96 -26.03 -3.12
N GLY A 133 -3.93 -26.87 -3.13
CA GLY A 133 -3.37 -27.52 -1.94
C GLY A 133 -4.17 -28.66 -1.30
N GLY A 134 -4.03 -29.88 -1.85
CA GLY A 134 -3.84 -31.09 -1.04
C GLY A 134 -4.98 -31.63 -0.15
N GLY A 135 -6.26 -31.34 -0.42
CA GLY A 135 -7.35 -32.00 0.33
C GLY A 135 -8.71 -31.96 -0.35
N TRP A 136 -9.37 -33.11 -0.47
CA TRP A 136 -10.78 -33.22 -0.89
C TRP A 136 -11.69 -32.80 0.27
N GLY A 137 -11.91 -31.49 0.39
CA GLY A 137 -12.89 -30.91 1.30
C GLY A 137 -13.59 -29.76 0.60
N GLY A 138 -14.84 -29.96 0.18
CA GLY A 138 -15.63 -28.91 -0.44
C GLY A 138 -15.95 -27.79 0.56
N TRP A 139 -15.76 -26.54 0.17
CA TRP A 139 -16.23 -25.39 0.96
C TRP A 139 -16.90 -24.35 0.05
N GLY A 140 -18.19 -24.12 0.30
CA GLY A 140 -18.93 -23.04 -0.34
C GLY A 140 -18.45 -21.70 0.16
N ALA A 141 -18.10 -20.79 -0.76
CA ALA A 141 -17.86 -19.39 -0.45
C ALA A 141 -19.18 -18.72 0.00
N ARG A 142 -19.39 -18.65 1.32
CA ARG A 142 -20.18 -17.56 1.92
C ARG A 142 -19.39 -16.28 1.64
N GLY A 143 -20.01 -15.27 1.04
CA GLY A 143 -19.34 -13.97 0.87
C GLY A 143 -18.78 -13.50 2.21
N ASN A 144 -17.59 -12.90 2.23
CA ASN A 144 -16.82 -12.63 3.45
C ASN A 144 -17.48 -11.64 4.44
N GLY A 145 -18.72 -11.19 4.20
CA GLY A 145 -19.45 -10.29 5.10
C GLY A 145 -18.82 -8.90 5.25
N VAL A 146 -17.90 -8.54 4.34
CA VAL A 146 -17.18 -7.26 4.34
C VAL A 146 -17.93 -6.24 3.51
N GLU A 147 -18.39 -5.19 4.16
CA GLU A 147 -18.87 -3.97 3.50
C GLU A 147 -17.69 -3.05 3.17
N PHE A 148 -17.74 -2.40 2.02
CA PHE A 148 -16.66 -1.50 1.57
C PHE A 148 -17.20 -0.19 1.02
N TRP A 149 -16.68 0.91 1.56
CA TRP A 149 -16.97 2.27 1.13
C TRP A 149 -15.70 2.97 0.64
N GLN A 150 -15.80 3.55 -0.56
CA GLN A 150 -14.67 4.22 -1.17
C GLN A 150 -14.63 5.68 -0.73
N GLY A 151 -13.80 5.97 0.27
CA GLY A 151 -13.73 7.28 0.91
C GLY A 151 -12.42 7.50 1.64
N TRP A 152 -12.15 8.76 1.96
CA TRP A 152 -11.06 9.19 2.83
C TRP A 152 -11.61 9.33 4.25
N ALA A 153 -10.91 8.77 5.23
CA ALA A 153 -11.17 9.14 6.61
C ALA A 153 -10.66 10.58 6.81
N ASP A 154 -11.53 11.44 7.31
CA ASP A 154 -11.24 12.87 7.51
C ASP A 154 -11.00 13.17 8.99
N ASP A 155 -11.86 12.67 9.88
CA ASP A 155 -11.76 12.89 11.33
C ASP A 155 -12.32 11.72 12.16
N VAL A 156 -11.94 11.64 13.44
CA VAL A 156 -12.36 10.60 14.38
C VAL A 156 -12.88 11.18 15.69
N ASN A 157 -14.13 10.90 16.02
CA ASN A 157 -14.69 11.21 17.33
C ASN A 157 -14.69 9.96 18.22
N PHE A 158 -13.75 9.92 19.16
CA PHE A 158 -13.59 8.77 20.08
C PHE A 158 -14.66 8.66 21.16
N ASP A 159 -15.32 9.77 21.51
CA ASP A 159 -16.39 9.79 22.51
C ASP A 159 -17.71 9.26 21.94
N ARG A 160 -18.11 9.81 20.77
CA ARG A 160 -19.28 9.34 20.01
C ARG A 160 -19.05 8.03 19.26
N LYS A 161 -17.80 7.58 19.18
CA LYS A 161 -17.33 6.43 18.37
C LYS A 161 -17.77 6.54 16.91
N THR A 162 -17.47 7.66 16.27
CA THR A 162 -17.78 7.91 14.85
C THR A 162 -16.54 8.30 14.05
N ILE A 163 -16.55 7.97 12.75
CA ILE A 163 -15.59 8.46 11.75
C ILE A 163 -16.31 9.37 10.78
N GLN A 164 -15.70 10.52 10.47
CA GLN A 164 -16.09 11.37 9.36
C GLN A 164 -15.40 10.88 8.08
N VAL A 165 -16.18 10.65 7.03
CA VAL A 165 -15.70 10.09 5.75
C VAL A 165 -16.01 11.06 4.62
N GLU A 166 -14.99 11.46 3.88
CA GLU A 166 -15.13 12.19 2.62
C GLU A 166 -15.20 11.21 1.45
N GLU A 167 -16.23 11.34 0.60
CA GLU A 167 -16.36 10.53 -0.61
C GLU A 167 -15.12 10.64 -1.52
N ASN A 168 -14.62 9.50 -1.98
CA ASN A 168 -13.53 9.47 -2.94
C ASN A 168 -14.07 9.69 -4.36
N VAL A 169 -14.40 10.94 -4.71
CA VAL A 169 -14.99 11.31 -6.01
C VAL A 169 -13.99 11.13 -7.16
N ILE A 170 -14.30 10.27 -8.13
CA ILE A 170 -13.40 9.99 -9.27
C ILE A 170 -13.45 11.11 -10.32
N GLU A 171 -14.57 11.82 -10.41
CA GLU A 171 -14.77 12.89 -11.38
C GLU A 171 -13.95 14.13 -11.02
N ARG A 172 -13.20 14.64 -11.99
CA ARG A 172 -12.63 15.98 -11.95
C ARG A 172 -13.59 16.88 -12.72
N PRO A 173 -14.15 17.95 -12.13
CA PRO A 173 -14.95 18.89 -12.89
C PRO A 173 -14.11 19.42 -14.06
N LYS A 174 -14.64 19.30 -15.28
CA LYS A 174 -14.08 19.97 -16.45
C LYS A 174 -14.73 21.34 -16.51
N ASN A 175 -13.94 22.41 -16.42
CA ASN A 175 -14.41 23.73 -16.83
C ASN A 175 -14.40 23.82 -18.37
N ALA A 176 -15.20 24.72 -18.94
CA ALA A 176 -15.40 24.87 -20.40
C ALA A 176 -14.10 25.17 -21.18
N SER A 177 -13.03 25.55 -20.48
CA SER A 177 -11.68 25.81 -20.99
C SER A 177 -10.78 24.56 -21.05
N GLY A 178 -11.27 23.38 -20.65
CA GLY A 178 -10.49 22.12 -20.72
C GLY A 178 -9.36 22.00 -19.70
N VAL A 179 -9.27 22.93 -18.73
CA VAL A 179 -8.26 22.91 -17.68
C VAL A 179 -8.68 21.94 -16.59
N VAL A 180 -7.86 20.93 -16.32
CA VAL A 180 -8.13 19.95 -15.27
C VAL A 180 -7.91 20.62 -13.90
N GLU A 181 -8.98 20.99 -13.21
CA GLU A 181 -8.90 21.52 -11.84
C GLU A 181 -8.44 20.46 -10.83
N LYS A 182 -8.00 20.95 -9.64
CA LYS A 182 -7.80 20.11 -8.46
C LYS A 182 -9.11 19.37 -8.16
N ARG A 183 -8.98 18.12 -7.71
CA ARG A 183 -10.11 17.27 -7.32
C ARG A 183 -11.04 18.04 -6.37
N GLY A 184 -12.32 18.16 -6.73
CA GLY A 184 -13.33 18.74 -5.85
C GLY A 184 -13.51 17.90 -4.58
N LYS A 185 -13.86 18.55 -3.46
CA LYS A 185 -14.15 17.82 -2.23
C LYS A 185 -15.40 16.95 -2.39
N GLY A 186 -15.35 15.73 -1.89
CA GLY A 186 -16.50 14.83 -1.85
C GLY A 186 -17.54 15.26 -0.82
N LYS A 187 -18.75 14.68 -0.88
CA LYS A 187 -19.68 14.81 0.24
C LYS A 187 -19.09 14.11 1.46
N VAL A 188 -19.48 14.58 2.63
CA VAL A 188 -19.00 14.06 3.89
C VAL A 188 -20.15 13.41 4.65
N PHE A 189 -19.90 12.26 5.26
CA PHE A 189 -20.87 11.53 6.06
C PHE A 189 -20.20 10.86 7.27
N GLU A 190 -20.99 10.53 8.29
CA GLU A 190 -20.50 9.90 9.52
C GLU A 190 -20.80 8.39 9.55
N VAL A 191 -19.90 7.63 10.18
CA VAL A 191 -20.03 6.18 10.37
C VAL A 191 -19.71 5.82 11.81
N GLY A 192 -20.68 5.27 12.54
CA GLY A 192 -20.45 4.75 13.89
C GLY A 192 -19.68 3.44 13.89
N TYR A 193 -18.92 3.14 14.95
CA TYR A 193 -18.19 1.89 15.15
C TYR A 193 -18.29 1.38 16.60
N ASP A 194 -18.13 0.07 16.80
CA ASP A 194 -17.87 -0.49 18.16
C ASP A 194 -16.38 -0.69 18.40
N LYS A 195 -15.64 -1.06 17.34
CA LYS A 195 -14.16 -1.09 17.34
C LYS A 195 -13.62 -0.45 16.06
N LEU A 196 -12.53 0.31 16.20
CA LEU A 196 -11.84 1.00 15.10
C LEU A 196 -10.46 0.41 14.89
N VAL A 197 -10.08 0.18 13.63
CA VAL A 197 -8.74 -0.28 13.25
C VAL A 197 -8.13 0.70 12.25
N VAL A 198 -7.06 1.37 12.66
CA VAL A 198 -6.29 2.30 11.82
C VAL A 198 -5.20 1.51 11.09
N SER A 199 -5.36 1.35 9.77
CA SER A 199 -4.44 0.60 8.90
C SER A 199 -4.16 1.32 7.58
N VAL A 200 -4.04 2.65 7.65
CA VAL A 200 -3.96 3.55 6.48
C VAL A 200 -2.58 3.57 5.80
N GLY A 201 -1.61 2.83 6.32
CA GLY A 201 -0.25 2.71 5.77
C GLY A 201 0.54 4.01 5.82
N CYS A 202 1.53 4.13 4.94
CA CYS A 202 2.43 5.29 4.83
C CYS A 202 2.49 5.82 3.38
N TYR A 203 3.09 6.99 3.19
CA TYR A 203 3.38 7.55 1.87
C TYR A 203 4.89 7.56 1.58
N SER A 204 5.28 7.80 0.33
CA SER A 204 6.69 8.06 -0.01
C SER A 204 7.14 9.41 0.53
N GLN A 205 8.32 9.45 1.13
CA GLN A 205 8.92 10.69 1.62
C GLN A 205 9.81 11.32 0.53
N THR A 206 9.63 12.62 0.28
CA THR A 206 10.45 13.39 -0.67
C THR A 206 11.58 14.16 0.01
N PHE A 207 11.64 14.14 1.35
CA PHE A 207 12.63 14.85 2.18
C PHE A 207 12.70 16.36 1.93
N GLY A 208 11.63 16.94 1.37
CA GLY A 208 11.61 18.37 0.99
C GLY A 208 12.50 18.70 -0.21
N ILE A 209 13.02 17.69 -0.93
CA ILE A 209 13.88 17.89 -2.09
C ILE A 209 13.04 18.48 -3.23
N GLU A 210 13.50 19.60 -3.77
CA GLU A 210 12.82 20.37 -4.80
C GLU A 210 12.56 19.52 -6.06
N GLY A 211 11.31 19.56 -6.54
CA GLY A 211 10.91 18.91 -7.78
C GLY A 211 10.72 17.39 -7.71
N VAL A 212 11.12 16.71 -6.63
CA VAL A 212 10.91 15.26 -6.47
C VAL A 212 9.42 14.91 -6.44
N ARG A 213 8.61 15.70 -5.73
CA ARG A 213 7.17 15.45 -5.62
C ARG A 213 6.45 15.61 -6.96
N GLU A 214 6.92 16.54 -7.78
CA GLU A 214 6.32 16.96 -9.05
C GLU A 214 6.78 16.08 -10.22
N ASN A 215 8.05 15.67 -10.24
CA ASN A 215 8.71 15.09 -11.40
C ASN A 215 9.11 13.62 -11.23
N ALA A 216 9.29 13.12 -10.00
CA ALA A 216 9.67 11.72 -9.80
C ALA A 216 8.46 10.78 -9.94
N LEU A 217 8.74 9.54 -10.34
CA LEU A 217 7.75 8.46 -10.35
C LEU A 217 7.95 7.60 -9.11
N PHE A 218 6.96 7.56 -8.22
CA PHE A 218 6.99 6.65 -7.06
C PHE A 218 6.66 5.21 -7.50
N LEU A 219 6.85 4.22 -6.62
CA LEU A 219 6.44 2.83 -6.86
C LEU A 219 5.73 2.29 -5.62
N LYS A 220 4.49 2.74 -5.38
CA LYS A 220 3.69 2.39 -4.19
C LYS A 220 2.35 1.75 -4.52
N ASP A 221 1.80 2.06 -5.68
CA ASP A 221 0.52 1.52 -6.15
C ASP A 221 0.59 1.11 -7.62
N VAL A 222 -0.40 0.36 -8.09
CA VAL A 222 -0.52 -0.02 -9.50
C VAL A 222 -0.70 1.19 -10.42
N GLY A 223 -1.29 2.27 -9.91
CA GLY A 223 -1.37 3.55 -10.61
C GLY A 223 0.01 4.13 -10.91
N ASP A 224 1.00 3.90 -10.04
CA ASP A 224 2.36 4.36 -10.26
C ASP A 224 3.11 3.45 -11.23
N ALA A 225 2.96 2.13 -11.08
CA ALA A 225 3.51 1.14 -12.02
C ALA A 225 3.07 1.43 -13.47
N ARG A 226 1.81 1.83 -13.68
CA ARG A 226 1.30 2.27 -14.99
C ARG A 226 2.02 3.50 -15.55
N LYS A 227 2.28 4.51 -14.70
CA LYS A 227 2.99 5.73 -15.11
C LYS A 227 4.43 5.41 -15.48
N ILE A 228 5.10 4.55 -14.71
CA ILE A 228 6.45 4.06 -14.99
C ILE A 228 6.48 3.34 -16.33
N ARG A 229 5.62 2.34 -16.54
CA ARG A 229 5.55 1.60 -17.81
C ARG A 229 5.35 2.53 -19.00
N LYS A 230 4.39 3.45 -18.88
CA LYS A 230 4.11 4.46 -19.91
C LYS A 230 5.35 5.31 -20.19
N ARG A 231 6.03 5.80 -19.15
CA ARG A 231 7.22 6.65 -19.31
C ARG A 231 8.39 5.93 -19.96
N ILE A 232 8.63 4.66 -19.61
CA ILE A 232 9.65 3.83 -20.26
C ILE A 232 9.39 3.80 -21.77
N LEU A 233 8.17 3.44 -22.18
CA LEU A 233 7.81 3.38 -23.60
C LEU A 233 7.93 4.75 -24.30
N GLU A 234 7.46 5.83 -23.66
CA GLU A 234 7.60 7.19 -24.20
C GLU A 234 9.08 7.59 -24.43
N CYS A 235 9.99 7.20 -23.53
CA CYS A 235 11.42 7.44 -23.70
C CYS A 235 11.98 6.74 -24.94
N PHE A 236 11.65 5.46 -25.14
CA PHE A 236 12.11 4.68 -26.29
C PHE A 236 11.53 5.18 -27.61
N GLU A 237 10.21 5.40 -27.66
CA GLU A 237 9.54 5.94 -28.86
C GLU A 237 10.10 7.31 -29.25
N THR A 238 10.32 8.18 -28.27
CA THR A 238 10.91 9.50 -28.53
C THR A 238 12.36 9.36 -29.00
N ALA A 239 13.17 8.52 -28.37
CA ALA A 239 14.58 8.31 -28.75
C ALA A 239 14.73 7.70 -30.15
N ALA A 240 13.73 6.94 -30.63
CA ALA A 240 13.71 6.34 -31.95
C ALA A 240 13.35 7.32 -33.08
N LEU A 241 12.85 8.52 -32.76
CA LEU A 241 12.46 9.50 -33.79
C LEU A 241 13.68 10.00 -34.58
N PRO A 242 13.54 10.26 -35.90
CA PRO A 242 14.62 10.83 -36.72
C PRO A 242 15.11 12.21 -36.24
N THR A 243 14.27 12.94 -35.50
CA THR A 243 14.57 14.26 -34.95
C THR A 243 15.34 14.21 -33.62
N SER A 244 15.61 13.02 -33.09
CA SER A 244 16.27 12.87 -31.80
C SER A 244 17.78 12.85 -31.95
N SER A 245 18.45 13.88 -31.43
CA SER A 245 19.91 13.92 -31.36
C SER A 245 20.47 12.87 -30.41
N ASP A 246 21.74 12.49 -30.60
CA ASP A 246 22.38 11.49 -29.75
C ASP A 246 22.48 11.91 -28.29
N ALA A 247 22.60 13.22 -28.03
CA ALA A 247 22.55 13.72 -26.66
C ALA A 247 21.16 13.55 -26.03
N LEU A 248 20.09 13.80 -26.79
CA LEU A 248 18.73 13.57 -26.33
C LEU A 248 18.48 12.07 -26.08
N LYS A 249 18.98 11.18 -26.95
CA LYS A 249 18.92 9.72 -26.75
C LYS A 249 19.63 9.30 -25.46
N LYS A 250 20.86 9.78 -25.23
CA LYS A 250 21.63 9.54 -23.99
C LYS A 250 20.85 9.97 -22.74
N GLN A 251 20.15 11.10 -22.81
CA GLN A 251 19.33 11.56 -21.70
C GLN A 251 18.08 10.69 -21.52
N LEU A 252 17.27 10.50 -22.56
CA LEU A 252 16.00 9.77 -22.49
C LEU A 252 16.17 8.32 -22.04
N LEU A 253 17.29 7.69 -22.38
CA LEU A 253 17.59 6.30 -22.06
C LEU A 253 18.51 6.14 -20.84
N ASN A 254 18.75 7.22 -20.09
CA ASN A 254 19.36 7.18 -18.77
C ASN A 254 18.27 7.16 -17.69
N PHE A 255 18.14 6.04 -17.00
CA PHE A 255 17.14 5.78 -15.97
C PHE A 255 17.77 5.84 -14.58
N ALA A 256 17.26 6.75 -13.73
CA ALA A 256 17.67 6.88 -12.35
C ALA A 256 16.67 6.19 -11.41
N ILE A 257 17.18 5.35 -10.51
CA ILE A 257 16.40 4.71 -9.45
C ILE A 257 16.97 5.21 -8.13
N VAL A 258 16.15 5.82 -7.28
CA VAL A 258 16.57 6.37 -5.99
C VAL A 258 16.10 5.48 -4.85
N GLY A 259 17.07 4.88 -4.16
CA GLY A 259 16.89 3.92 -3.07
C GLY A 259 17.36 2.51 -3.44
N GLY A 260 18.44 2.06 -2.81
CA GLY A 260 19.02 0.72 -2.91
C GLY A 260 18.41 -0.29 -1.93
N GLY A 261 17.16 -0.09 -1.51
CA GLY A 261 16.37 -1.13 -0.84
C GLY A 261 15.82 -2.16 -1.85
N PRO A 262 15.15 -3.22 -1.37
CA PRO A 262 14.60 -4.29 -2.22
C PRO A 262 13.80 -3.74 -3.40
N THR A 263 12.86 -2.82 -3.16
CA THR A 263 12.02 -2.26 -4.23
C THR A 263 12.81 -1.60 -5.37
N GLY A 264 13.86 -0.83 -5.06
CA GLY A 264 14.65 -0.17 -6.09
C GLY A 264 15.57 -1.14 -6.82
N VAL A 265 16.15 -2.11 -6.10
CA VAL A 265 16.97 -3.19 -6.69
C VAL A 265 16.13 -4.06 -7.62
N GLU A 266 14.97 -4.54 -7.17
CA GLU A 266 14.06 -5.35 -7.98
C GLU A 266 13.61 -4.60 -9.22
N PHE A 267 13.25 -3.32 -9.09
CA PHE A 267 12.84 -2.51 -10.23
C PHE A 267 13.98 -2.30 -11.23
N ALA A 268 15.21 -2.03 -10.76
CA ALA A 268 16.36 -1.87 -11.65
C ALA A 268 16.70 -3.16 -12.39
N ALA A 269 16.62 -4.31 -11.72
CA ALA A 269 16.79 -5.63 -12.32
C ALA A 269 15.71 -5.93 -13.38
N GLU A 270 14.43 -5.75 -13.02
CA GLU A 270 13.30 -5.94 -13.93
C GLU A 270 13.36 -5.00 -15.15
N LEU A 271 13.82 -3.76 -14.95
CA LEU A 271 14.02 -2.82 -16.06
C LEU A 271 15.17 -3.26 -16.96
N PHE A 272 16.25 -3.78 -16.39
CA PHE A 272 17.36 -4.32 -17.16
C PHE A 272 16.92 -5.51 -18.01
N ASP A 273 16.21 -6.48 -17.43
CA ASP A 273 15.71 -7.64 -18.15
C ASP A 273 14.79 -7.20 -19.31
N LEU A 274 13.83 -6.30 -19.07
CA LEU A 274 13.01 -5.71 -20.13
C LEU A 274 13.85 -5.07 -21.26
N CYS A 275 14.88 -4.30 -20.90
CA CYS A 275 15.75 -3.64 -21.87
C CYS A 275 16.50 -4.65 -22.73
N GLN A 276 17.03 -5.71 -22.11
CA GLN A 276 17.89 -6.68 -22.77
C GLN A 276 17.13 -7.72 -23.58
N GLU A 277 15.97 -8.17 -23.08
CA GLU A 277 15.21 -9.26 -23.71
C GLU A 277 14.26 -8.74 -24.79
N ASP A 278 13.48 -7.69 -24.48
CA ASP A 278 12.44 -7.19 -25.38
C ASP A 278 12.90 -5.96 -26.17
N LEU A 279 13.35 -4.91 -25.48
CA LEU A 279 13.56 -3.60 -26.10
C LEU A 279 14.80 -3.58 -26.99
N SER A 280 15.81 -4.42 -26.72
CA SER A 280 16.97 -4.60 -27.59
C SER A 280 16.59 -5.17 -28.97
N THR A 281 15.55 -6.01 -29.03
CA THR A 281 15.03 -6.58 -30.26
C THR A 281 14.22 -5.54 -31.05
N LEU A 282 13.42 -4.73 -30.36
CA LEU A 282 12.56 -3.70 -30.97
C LEU A 282 13.35 -2.45 -31.38
N TYR A 283 14.38 -2.08 -30.62
CA TYR A 283 15.17 -0.85 -30.77
C TYR A 283 16.69 -1.12 -30.76
N PRO A 284 17.22 -1.95 -31.67
CA PRO A 284 18.61 -2.39 -31.62
C PRO A 284 19.64 -1.26 -31.72
N SER A 285 19.30 -0.16 -32.40
CA SER A 285 20.16 1.04 -32.51
C SER A 285 20.22 1.88 -31.23
N LEU A 286 19.29 1.66 -30.28
CA LEU A 286 19.20 2.42 -29.04
C LEU A 286 19.90 1.73 -27.86
N THR A 287 20.22 0.44 -27.97
CA THR A 287 20.77 -0.37 -26.86
C THR A 287 22.04 0.23 -26.24
N SER A 288 22.92 0.84 -27.05
CA SER A 288 24.17 1.47 -26.58
C SER A 288 23.95 2.75 -25.77
N PHE A 289 22.76 3.33 -25.80
CA PHE A 289 22.40 4.54 -25.06
C PHE A 289 21.74 4.24 -23.71
N ILE A 290 21.34 2.98 -23.47
CA ILE A 290 20.64 2.58 -22.25
C ILE A 290 21.61 2.64 -21.07
N LYS A 291 21.22 3.37 -20.03
CA LYS A 291 21.95 3.44 -18.77
C LYS A 291 20.97 3.31 -17.62
N ILE A 292 21.24 2.41 -16.69
CA ILE A 292 20.45 2.22 -15.47
C ILE A 292 21.37 2.53 -14.29
N THR A 293 20.98 3.48 -13.43
CA THR A 293 21.77 3.85 -12.26
C THR A 293 20.90 3.88 -11.00
N ILE A 294 21.33 3.15 -9.97
CA ILE A 294 20.76 3.19 -8.63
C ILE A 294 21.55 4.20 -7.80
N TYR A 295 20.86 5.16 -7.20
CA TYR A 295 21.41 6.13 -6.25
C TYR A 295 20.91 5.83 -4.85
N ASP A 296 21.80 5.76 -3.87
CA ASP A 296 21.45 5.70 -2.46
C ASP A 296 22.36 6.62 -1.65
N VAL A 297 21.82 7.24 -0.60
CA VAL A 297 22.59 8.04 0.36
C VAL A 297 23.36 7.14 1.34
N ALA A 298 22.88 5.91 1.56
CA ALA A 298 23.53 4.94 2.41
C ALA A 298 24.82 4.42 1.76
N PRO A 299 25.82 4.00 2.56
CA PRO A 299 27.07 3.45 2.05
C PRO A 299 26.92 2.07 1.42
N LYS A 300 25.75 1.41 1.56
CA LYS A 300 25.48 0.06 1.05
C LYS A 300 24.02 -0.07 0.62
N ILE A 301 23.79 -0.82 -0.44
CA ILE A 301 22.46 -1.30 -0.83
C ILE A 301 22.08 -2.55 -0.03
N LEU A 302 20.79 -2.87 -0.02
CA LEU A 302 20.23 -4.06 0.61
C LEU A 302 20.74 -4.30 2.06
N PRO A 303 20.73 -3.28 2.93
CA PRO A 303 21.36 -3.35 4.26
C PRO A 303 20.72 -4.37 5.20
N MET A 304 19.55 -4.91 4.85
CA MET A 304 18.87 -5.98 5.59
C MET A 304 19.42 -7.38 5.32
N PHE A 305 20.23 -7.56 4.26
CA PHE A 305 20.85 -8.83 3.92
C PHE A 305 22.26 -8.94 4.52
N ASP A 306 22.71 -10.18 4.69
CA ASP A 306 24.10 -10.51 4.99
C ASP A 306 25.03 -9.95 3.91
N LYS A 307 26.24 -9.58 4.33
CA LYS A 307 27.24 -8.94 3.48
C LYS A 307 27.52 -9.77 2.22
N ASN A 308 27.54 -11.10 2.31
CA ASN A 308 27.83 -11.96 1.16
C ASN A 308 26.71 -11.92 0.12
N LEU A 309 25.45 -11.88 0.54
CA LEU A 309 24.29 -11.78 -0.35
C LEU A 309 24.21 -10.39 -1.00
N ALA A 310 24.47 -9.33 -0.24
CA ALA A 310 24.55 -7.98 -0.78
C ALA A 310 25.69 -7.83 -1.79
N ASN A 311 26.87 -8.40 -1.50
CA ASN A 311 28.01 -8.42 -2.43
C ASN A 311 27.72 -9.24 -3.70
N TYR A 312 26.99 -10.35 -3.59
CA TYR A 312 26.55 -11.11 -4.76
C TYR A 312 25.69 -10.25 -5.69
N ALA A 313 24.72 -9.51 -5.15
CA ALA A 313 23.88 -8.60 -5.92
C ALA A 313 24.70 -7.48 -6.59
N LEU A 314 25.65 -6.88 -5.86
CA LEU A 314 26.57 -5.86 -6.40
C LEU A 314 27.38 -6.38 -7.59
N GLU A 315 28.02 -7.54 -7.46
CA GLU A 315 28.80 -8.14 -8.54
C GLU A 315 27.93 -8.64 -9.70
N HIS A 316 26.67 -9.00 -9.44
CA HIS A 316 25.71 -9.31 -10.49
C HIS A 316 25.37 -8.07 -11.31
N PHE A 317 24.99 -6.97 -10.66
CA PHE A 317 24.59 -5.73 -11.31
C PHE A 317 25.75 -5.10 -12.09
N LYS A 318 26.97 -5.20 -11.56
CA LYS A 318 28.19 -4.78 -12.26
C LYS A 318 28.39 -5.52 -13.58
N ARG A 319 28.11 -6.84 -13.62
CA ARG A 319 28.19 -7.65 -14.86
C ARG A 319 27.09 -7.27 -15.86
N ASP A 320 25.93 -6.91 -15.35
CA ASP A 320 24.77 -6.48 -16.15
C ASP A 320 24.88 -5.00 -16.59
N GLY A 321 25.92 -4.26 -16.16
CA GLY A 321 26.06 -2.85 -16.50
C GLY A 321 25.07 -1.92 -15.79
N ILE A 322 24.40 -2.41 -14.75
CA ILE A 322 23.60 -1.61 -13.83
C ILE A 322 24.57 -0.90 -12.86
N HIS A 323 24.56 0.43 -12.89
CA HIS A 323 25.46 1.24 -12.08
C HIS A 323 24.86 1.45 -10.68
N ILE A 324 25.69 1.39 -9.65
CA ILE A 324 25.28 1.64 -8.27
C ILE A 324 26.15 2.76 -7.71
N LYS A 325 25.50 3.80 -7.22
CA LYS A 325 26.10 5.01 -6.65
C LYS A 325 25.59 5.20 -5.22
N THR A 326 26.31 4.62 -4.27
CA THR A 326 26.10 4.81 -2.83
C THR A 326 26.69 6.14 -2.38
N GLU A 327 26.25 6.66 -1.24
CA GLU A 327 26.67 7.97 -0.71
C GLU A 327 26.42 9.14 -1.70
N HIS A 328 25.41 9.02 -2.55
CA HIS A 328 25.02 10.07 -3.50
C HIS A 328 23.70 10.72 -3.09
N HIS A 329 23.74 12.05 -2.91
CA HIS A 329 22.62 12.82 -2.39
C HIS A 329 21.90 13.56 -3.52
N ILE A 330 20.64 13.17 -3.75
CA ILE A 330 19.75 13.94 -4.63
C ILE A 330 19.36 15.24 -3.91
N VAL A 331 19.58 16.38 -4.55
CA VAL A 331 19.25 17.71 -4.03
C VAL A 331 18.26 18.48 -4.90
N GLY A 332 17.88 17.93 -6.06
CA GLY A 332 16.83 18.48 -6.90
C GLY A 332 16.49 17.59 -8.10
N LEU A 333 15.28 17.77 -8.63
CA LEU A 333 14.83 17.13 -9.87
C LEU A 333 13.99 18.10 -10.69
N SER A 334 14.54 18.60 -11.80
CA SER A 334 13.84 19.53 -12.71
C SER A 334 13.54 18.88 -14.06
N LYS A 335 12.65 19.49 -14.85
CA LYS A 335 12.47 19.15 -16.27
C LYS A 335 13.59 19.76 -17.11
N GLY A 336 13.79 19.21 -18.31
CA GLY A 336 14.72 19.74 -19.30
C GLY A 336 16.13 19.14 -19.22
N LEU A 337 17.02 19.69 -20.04
CA LEU A 337 18.42 19.28 -20.13
C LEU A 337 19.26 19.89 -18.99
N PRO A 338 20.36 19.23 -18.57
CA PRO A 338 21.34 19.83 -17.66
C PRO A 338 21.89 21.14 -18.20
N LYS A 339 22.09 22.13 -17.33
CA LYS A 339 22.58 23.48 -17.69
C LYS A 339 23.97 23.46 -18.33
N SER A 340 24.74 22.39 -18.11
CA SER A 340 26.09 22.20 -18.64
C SER A 340 26.13 21.54 -20.03
N GLY A 341 24.99 21.22 -20.65
CA GLY A 341 24.95 20.44 -21.87
C GLY A 341 23.83 20.82 -22.82
N ILE A 342 24.20 21.60 -23.84
CA ILE A 342 23.50 21.83 -25.11
C ILE A 342 22.46 22.96 -25.06
N GLU A 343 22.90 24.15 -25.49
CA GLU A 343 22.00 25.04 -26.24
C GLU A 343 21.52 24.23 -27.45
N GLY A 344 20.21 23.93 -27.51
CA GLY A 344 19.68 23.21 -28.66
C GLY A 344 20.06 23.93 -29.95
N GLU A 345 20.53 23.21 -30.96
CA GLU A 345 20.89 23.78 -32.28
C GLU A 345 19.74 24.58 -32.92
N ASP A 346 18.52 24.48 -32.38
CA ASP A 346 17.31 25.15 -32.88
C ASP A 346 16.60 26.08 -31.87
N GLY A 347 17.21 26.41 -30.72
CA GLY A 347 16.61 27.36 -29.76
C GLY A 347 15.29 26.92 -29.11
N VAL A 348 14.88 25.65 -29.28
CA VAL A 348 13.70 25.07 -28.62
C VAL A 348 14.14 24.34 -27.36
N GLU A 349 13.75 24.83 -26.18
CA GLU A 349 13.89 24.12 -24.91
C GLU A 349 13.22 22.74 -25.01
N ILE A 350 14.02 21.67 -25.00
CA ILE A 350 13.50 20.31 -25.07
C ILE A 350 13.07 19.86 -23.66
N GLU A 351 11.83 20.15 -23.26
CA GLU A 351 11.22 19.66 -22.01
C GLU A 351 10.94 18.14 -22.00
N ARG A 352 11.56 17.34 -22.87
CA ARG A 352 11.22 15.91 -23.03
C ARG A 352 11.90 14.98 -22.01
N GLY A 353 12.86 15.48 -21.24
CA GLY A 353 13.58 14.74 -20.20
C GLY A 353 13.61 15.47 -18.85
N PHE A 354 14.37 14.93 -17.91
CA PHE A 354 14.59 15.51 -16.59
C PHE A 354 16.07 15.68 -16.30
N THR A 355 16.37 16.53 -15.34
CA THR A 355 17.72 16.76 -14.80
C THR A 355 17.70 16.44 -13.32
N LEU A 356 18.50 15.44 -12.94
CA LEU A 356 18.76 15.05 -11.57
C LEU A 356 19.96 15.85 -11.04
N LYS A 357 19.77 16.60 -9.97
CA LYS A 357 20.84 17.36 -9.32
C LYS A 357 21.40 16.57 -8.13
N LEU A 358 22.68 16.25 -8.20
CA LEU A 358 23.45 15.52 -7.21
C LEU A 358 24.40 16.46 -6.50
N LYS A 359 24.62 16.24 -5.20
CA LYS A 359 25.59 17.00 -4.42
C LYS A 359 27.03 16.68 -4.84
N GLU A 360 27.31 15.44 -5.20
CA GLU A 360 28.65 14.91 -5.42
C GLU A 360 29.19 15.15 -6.83
N GLU A 361 28.34 15.14 -7.85
CA GLU A 361 28.77 15.17 -9.27
C GLU A 361 27.99 16.13 -10.17
N GLY A 362 27.16 17.01 -9.58
CA GLY A 362 26.44 18.05 -10.32
C GLY A 362 25.16 17.54 -10.98
N GLU A 363 24.91 17.95 -12.23
CA GLU A 363 23.66 17.68 -12.94
C GLU A 363 23.79 16.48 -13.89
N VAL A 364 22.81 15.58 -13.84
CA VAL A 364 22.73 14.39 -14.69
C VAL A 364 21.39 14.37 -15.43
N GLY A 365 21.45 14.33 -16.76
CA GLY A 365 20.26 14.20 -17.60
C GLY A 365 19.69 12.78 -17.51
N VAL A 366 18.40 12.66 -17.21
CA VAL A 366 17.69 11.38 -17.09
C VAL A 366 16.35 11.41 -17.84
N GLY A 367 15.94 10.27 -18.39
CA GLY A 367 14.63 10.11 -19.02
C GLY A 367 13.55 9.86 -17.98
N MET A 368 13.90 9.21 -16.88
CA MET A 368 12.99 8.87 -15.80
C MET A 368 13.76 8.81 -14.47
N CYS A 369 13.13 9.30 -13.41
CA CYS A 369 13.59 9.13 -12.03
C CYS A 369 12.53 8.37 -11.25
N VAL A 370 12.82 7.14 -10.83
CA VAL A 370 11.96 6.33 -9.97
C VAL A 370 12.39 6.51 -8.52
N TRP A 371 11.49 6.98 -7.66
CA TRP A 371 11.75 7.26 -6.25
C TRP A 371 11.16 6.17 -5.36
N SER A 372 12.02 5.29 -4.87
CA SER A 372 11.67 4.11 -4.06
C SER A 372 12.26 4.13 -2.65
N THR A 373 12.64 5.32 -2.14
CA THR A 373 13.18 5.50 -0.79
C THR A 373 12.31 6.39 0.09
N GLY A 374 12.43 6.20 1.40
CA GLY A 374 11.79 7.02 2.41
C GLY A 374 10.29 6.75 2.58
N LEU A 375 9.88 6.58 3.83
CA LEU A 375 8.47 6.54 4.22
C LEU A 375 8.15 7.78 5.03
N MET A 376 7.00 8.40 4.76
CA MET A 376 6.42 9.43 5.62
C MET A 376 5.12 8.92 6.20
N MET A 377 4.83 9.33 7.44
CA MET A 377 3.59 8.96 8.11
C MET A 377 2.38 9.47 7.31
N ASN A 378 1.27 8.73 7.36
CA ASN A 378 0.05 9.16 6.68
C ASN A 378 -0.44 10.49 7.28
N PRO A 379 -0.69 11.55 6.49
CA PRO A 379 -1.15 12.84 7.01
C PRO A 379 -2.43 12.77 7.83
N PHE A 380 -3.26 11.72 7.64
CA PHE A 380 -4.41 11.44 8.50
C PHE A 380 -4.01 11.29 9.97
N ILE A 381 -2.89 10.62 10.26
CA ILE A 381 -2.39 10.42 11.62
C ILE A 381 -2.02 11.74 12.28
N GLU A 382 -1.44 12.68 11.53
CA GLU A 382 -1.06 13.98 12.09
C GLU A 382 -2.22 14.96 12.17
N LYS A 383 -3.23 14.86 11.31
CA LYS A 383 -4.35 15.81 11.25
C LYS A 383 -5.52 15.37 12.13
N ALA A 384 -6.14 14.25 11.77
CA ALA A 384 -7.35 13.71 12.39
C ALA A 384 -7.09 13.15 13.80
N LEU A 385 -5.86 12.70 14.04
CA LEU A 385 -5.48 12.04 15.29
C LEU A 385 -4.53 12.90 16.14
N SER A 386 -4.53 14.22 15.92
CA SER A 386 -3.67 15.17 16.64
C SER A 386 -4.11 15.42 18.08
N SER A 387 -5.41 15.39 18.36
CA SER A 387 -5.95 15.64 19.69
C SER A 387 -7.19 14.80 19.95
N VAL A 388 -7.39 14.43 21.20
CA VAL A 388 -8.65 13.85 21.65
C VAL A 388 -9.54 15.00 22.12
N HIS A 389 -10.67 15.25 21.44
CA HIS A 389 -11.58 16.36 21.77
C HIS A 389 -12.08 16.29 23.22
N THR A 390 -12.40 15.09 23.70
CA THR A 390 -12.86 14.78 25.06
C THR A 390 -12.35 13.41 25.46
N PHE A 391 -11.79 13.28 26.67
CA PHE A 391 -11.26 11.98 27.13
C PHE A 391 -12.37 10.92 27.10
N PRO A 392 -12.19 9.80 26.37
CA PRO A 392 -13.28 8.87 26.13
C PRO A 392 -13.36 7.88 27.30
N THR A 393 -13.98 8.27 28.40
CA THR A 393 -14.01 7.53 29.68
C THR A 393 -14.51 6.09 29.55
N GLN A 394 -15.41 5.81 28.59
CA GLN A 394 -15.93 4.45 28.35
C GLN A 394 -15.01 3.57 27.48
N SER A 395 -14.07 4.21 26.77
CA SER A 395 -13.21 3.58 25.77
C SER A 395 -11.72 3.67 26.10
N ALA A 396 -11.30 4.40 27.13
CA ALA A 396 -9.91 4.49 27.56
C ALA A 396 -9.74 4.06 29.03
N THR A 397 -8.67 3.32 29.29
CA THR A 397 -8.25 2.91 30.65
C THR A 397 -6.95 3.62 31.00
N VAL A 398 -6.95 4.43 32.06
CA VAL A 398 -5.74 5.12 32.56
C VAL A 398 -4.84 4.09 33.26
N ALA A 399 -3.53 4.17 33.02
CA ALA A 399 -2.57 3.29 33.69
C ALA A 399 -2.51 3.58 35.20
N SER A 400 -2.84 2.59 36.03
CA SER A 400 -2.60 2.64 37.49
C SER A 400 -1.11 2.42 37.76
N ARG A 401 -0.47 3.26 38.59
CA ARG A 401 0.92 3.02 39.02
C ARG A 401 0.97 1.74 39.86
N SER A 402 1.70 0.74 39.36
CA SER A 402 2.02 -0.47 40.11
C SER A 402 3.29 -0.25 40.95
N SER A 403 3.13 0.12 42.22
CA SER A 403 4.12 -0.16 43.28
C SER A 403 3.50 0.07 44.66
N GLY A 404 3.14 -1.02 45.33
CA GLY A 404 3.47 -1.28 46.74
C GLY A 404 3.19 -0.29 47.87
N GLU A 405 2.50 0.84 47.67
CA GLU A 405 2.11 1.72 48.77
C GLU A 405 0.62 2.10 48.66
N GLU A 406 -0.08 1.93 49.78
CA GLU A 406 -1.50 2.19 49.94
C GLU A 406 -1.85 3.64 49.57
N ASN A 407 -2.48 3.78 48.41
CA ASN A 407 -3.69 4.57 48.17
C ASN A 407 -3.84 5.88 48.98
N LYS A 408 -3.13 6.94 48.57
CA LYS A 408 -3.48 8.34 48.93
C LYS A 408 -2.95 9.37 47.92
N MET A 409 -3.25 9.17 46.64
CA MET A 409 -3.45 10.25 45.66
C MET A 409 -4.19 9.63 44.47
N GLY A 410 -5.53 9.67 44.55
CA GLY A 410 -6.40 9.17 43.51
C GLY A 410 -6.12 9.84 42.16
N ILE A 411 -6.39 9.10 41.10
CA ILE A 411 -6.35 9.56 39.71
C ILE A 411 -7.10 10.90 39.63
N GLU A 412 -6.39 11.99 39.29
CA GLU A 412 -7.02 13.27 38.95
C GLU A 412 -7.98 13.05 37.79
N LYS A 413 -9.22 13.57 37.92
CA LYS A 413 -10.29 13.58 36.93
C LYS A 413 -9.76 13.63 35.48
N PRO A 414 -9.68 12.48 34.78
CA PRO A 414 -9.05 12.39 33.46
C PRO A 414 -9.70 13.31 32.43
N GLU A 415 -11.00 13.56 32.59
CA GLU A 415 -11.82 14.49 31.81
C GLU A 415 -11.39 15.97 31.89
N GLU A 416 -10.70 16.37 32.96
CA GLU A 416 -10.23 17.76 33.14
C GLU A 416 -8.86 18.01 32.46
N ARG A 417 -8.23 16.96 31.90
CA ARG A 417 -6.95 17.04 31.21
C ARG A 417 -7.12 17.02 29.69
N LYS A 418 -6.19 17.65 28.98
CA LYS A 418 -6.07 17.50 27.52
C LYS A 418 -5.26 16.25 27.20
N TRP A 419 -5.81 15.39 26.34
CA TRP A 419 -5.18 14.15 25.90
C TRP A 419 -4.90 14.18 24.41
N GLU A 420 -3.82 13.52 24.02
CA GLU A 420 -3.45 13.29 22.63
C GLU A 420 -3.12 11.82 22.42
N LEU A 421 -3.23 11.35 21.18
CA LEU A 421 -2.72 10.03 20.83
C LEU A 421 -1.20 10.04 20.99
N LYS A 422 -0.69 9.07 21.75
CA LYS A 422 0.74 8.93 21.98
C LYS A 422 1.40 8.53 20.66
N ARG A 423 2.44 9.26 20.27
CA ARG A 423 3.15 9.07 19.01
C ARG A 423 4.64 8.86 19.23
N SER A 424 5.25 8.08 18.35
CA SER A 424 6.69 7.92 18.29
C SER A 424 7.35 9.23 17.87
N LEU A 425 8.28 9.74 18.68
CA LEU A 425 9.07 10.94 18.35
C LEU A 425 9.94 10.75 17.10
N LYS A 426 10.29 9.49 16.77
CA LYS A 426 11.16 9.17 15.65
C LYS A 426 10.40 9.09 14.32
N THR A 427 9.19 8.54 14.33
CA THR A 427 8.47 8.19 13.09
C THR A 427 7.11 8.88 12.95
N GLY A 428 6.59 9.50 14.00
CA GLY A 428 5.22 10.05 14.04
C GLY A 428 4.12 8.97 14.11
N GLY A 429 4.48 7.68 14.16
CA GLY A 429 3.54 6.57 14.20
C GLY A 429 2.80 6.47 15.54
N LEU A 430 1.61 5.89 15.52
CA LEU A 430 0.78 5.66 16.70
C LEU A 430 1.44 4.63 17.62
N MET A 431 1.68 5.02 18.87
CA MET A 431 2.17 4.08 19.88
C MET A 431 1.04 3.14 20.28
N VAL A 432 1.34 1.85 20.27
CA VAL A 432 0.41 0.79 20.67
C VAL A 432 1.03 -0.11 21.72
N ASP A 433 0.17 -0.71 22.55
CA ASP A 433 0.58 -1.76 23.47
C ASP A 433 0.80 -3.11 22.74
N ASN A 434 1.21 -4.14 23.50
CA ASN A 434 1.42 -5.50 22.97
C ASN A 434 0.17 -6.20 22.41
N HIS A 435 -0.99 -5.52 22.44
CA HIS A 435 -2.28 -5.94 21.91
C HIS A 435 -2.76 -5.05 20.76
N PHE A 436 -1.89 -4.18 20.25
CA PHE A 436 -2.15 -3.20 19.19
C PHE A 436 -3.17 -2.12 19.55
N ARG A 437 -3.49 -1.96 20.84
CA ARG A 437 -4.38 -0.93 21.32
C ARG A 437 -3.67 0.41 21.33
N VAL A 438 -4.32 1.43 20.78
CA VAL A 438 -3.77 2.79 20.69
C VAL A 438 -3.59 3.39 22.08
N MET A 439 -2.43 4.00 22.32
CA MET A 439 -2.10 4.66 23.58
C MET A 439 -2.39 6.16 23.51
N LEU A 440 -2.75 6.75 24.64
CA LEU A 440 -2.95 8.18 24.85
C LEU A 440 -1.93 8.71 25.86
N ALA A 441 -1.59 9.99 25.73
CA ALA A 441 -0.78 10.70 26.71
C ALA A 441 -1.45 12.03 27.08
N SER A 442 -1.40 12.39 28.35
CA SER A 442 -1.86 13.69 28.82
C SER A 442 -0.84 14.78 28.48
N ARG A 443 -1.31 15.98 28.14
CA ARG A 443 -0.45 17.13 27.91
C ARG A 443 -0.06 17.75 29.25
N ALA A 444 1.22 18.05 29.45
CA ALA A 444 1.67 18.85 30.59
C ALA A 444 1.02 20.25 30.50
N THR A 445 0.37 20.69 31.59
CA THR A 445 -0.17 22.04 31.68
C THR A 445 0.99 23.03 31.78
N SER A 446 1.39 23.63 30.66
CA SER A 446 2.21 24.83 30.70
C SER A 446 1.31 26.00 31.08
N SER A 447 1.45 26.51 32.29
CA SER A 447 0.82 27.75 32.72
C SER A 447 1.31 28.89 31.82
N SER A 448 0.39 29.50 31.07
CA SER A 448 0.65 30.76 30.38
C SER A 448 0.54 31.93 31.36
N SER A 449 1.65 32.62 31.66
CA SER A 449 1.70 34.10 31.76
C SER A 449 3.12 34.60 32.10
N SER A 450 3.58 35.55 31.26
CA SER A 450 4.43 36.74 31.53
C SER A 450 5.51 36.73 32.63
N SER A 451 6.75 36.94 32.17
CA SER A 451 7.81 37.82 32.71
C SER A 451 8.03 37.93 34.24
N THR A 452 9.25 37.52 34.63
CA THR A 452 10.24 38.22 35.47
C THR A 452 10.72 37.40 36.69
N GLU A 453 12.01 37.06 36.59
CA GLU A 453 13.02 36.80 37.62
C GLU A 453 13.08 35.50 38.47
N VAL A 454 14.33 35.05 38.49
CA VAL A 454 15.07 33.95 39.11
C VAL A 454 14.81 33.72 40.60
N SER A 455 14.50 32.46 40.98
CA SER A 455 15.17 31.76 42.11
C SER A 455 14.79 30.28 42.23
N SER A 456 15.84 29.44 42.33
CA SER A 456 15.98 28.18 43.10
C SER A 456 14.94 27.04 43.01
N GLU A 457 15.40 25.93 42.40
CA GLU A 457 15.34 24.55 42.89
C GLU A 457 14.06 24.04 43.60
N ALA A 458 13.12 23.54 42.80
CA ALA A 458 12.44 22.25 43.00
C ALA A 458 11.61 21.97 41.72
N SER A 459 12.20 21.31 40.72
CA SER A 459 11.44 20.95 39.51
C SER A 459 10.40 19.88 39.84
N THR A 460 9.17 20.29 40.14
CA THR A 460 8.00 19.41 40.11
C THR A 460 7.79 18.96 38.66
N GLN A 461 8.45 17.87 38.26
CA GLN A 461 8.16 17.19 37.01
C GLN A 461 6.73 16.66 37.08
N GLN A 462 5.75 17.43 36.59
CA GLN A 462 4.40 16.92 36.38
C GLN A 462 4.49 15.68 35.48
N THR A 463 4.28 14.51 36.07
CA THR A 463 4.44 13.24 35.36
C THR A 463 3.33 13.12 34.33
N GLN A 464 3.71 12.95 33.06
CA GLN A 464 2.78 12.65 31.98
C GLN A 464 2.04 11.33 32.29
N GLN A 465 0.71 11.40 32.42
CA GLN A 465 -0.13 10.20 32.55
C GLN A 465 -0.40 9.59 31.19
N GLU A 466 -0.51 8.26 31.17
CA GLU A 466 -0.81 7.46 29.98
C GLU A 466 -2.13 6.70 30.14
N ALA A 467 -2.82 6.49 29.03
CA ALA A 467 -4.01 5.66 28.97
C ALA A 467 -3.99 4.79 27.71
N THR A 468 -4.80 3.74 27.68
CA THR A 468 -4.91 2.83 26.54
C THR A 468 -6.35 2.72 26.08
N MET A 469 -6.57 2.85 24.78
CA MET A 469 -7.88 2.68 24.14
C MET A 469 -8.29 1.20 24.13
N ASN A 470 -9.49 0.88 24.59
CA ASN A 470 -10.00 -0.49 24.69
C ASN A 470 -10.57 -1.01 23.36
N ASP A 471 -10.91 -0.11 22.44
CA ASP A 471 -11.65 -0.39 21.20
C ASP A 471 -11.02 0.25 19.95
N VAL A 472 -9.86 0.90 20.08
CA VAL A 472 -9.13 1.49 18.96
C VAL A 472 -7.78 0.82 18.82
N PHE A 473 -7.53 0.28 17.63
CA PHE A 473 -6.32 -0.47 17.28
C PHE A 473 -5.59 0.20 16.12
N ALA A 474 -4.27 0.01 16.04
CA ALA A 474 -3.47 0.41 14.88
C ALA A 474 -2.57 -0.74 14.42
N LEU A 475 -2.45 -0.93 13.10
CA LEU A 475 -1.69 -2.05 12.50
C LEU A 475 -0.89 -1.62 11.27
N GLY A 476 0.22 -2.30 11.02
CA GLY A 476 1.12 -2.07 9.89
C GLY A 476 1.97 -0.82 10.10
N ASP A 477 2.35 -0.16 9.00
CA ASP A 477 3.34 0.94 8.98
C ASP A 477 2.98 2.16 9.85
N VAL A 478 1.73 2.27 10.32
CA VAL A 478 1.28 3.34 11.22
C VAL A 478 1.49 3.05 12.70
N ALA A 479 1.72 1.78 13.07
CA ALA A 479 1.80 1.33 14.46
C ALA A 479 3.24 1.19 14.94
N VAL A 480 3.49 1.55 16.20
CA VAL A 480 4.78 1.41 16.86
C VAL A 480 4.57 0.69 18.20
N LEU A 481 5.11 -0.53 18.29
CA LEU A 481 4.87 -1.45 19.40
C LEU A 481 5.80 -1.15 20.59
N GLY A 482 5.32 -0.39 21.57
CA GLY A 482 6.14 0.04 22.71
C GLY A 482 7.49 0.62 22.27
N ASN A 483 8.60 0.15 22.86
CA ASN A 483 9.96 0.55 22.48
C ASN A 483 10.55 -0.33 21.35
N THR A 484 9.79 -1.29 20.82
CA THR A 484 10.26 -2.19 19.78
C THR A 484 9.89 -1.63 18.40
N SER A 485 10.90 -1.27 17.61
CA SER A 485 10.69 -0.88 16.21
C SER A 485 10.70 -2.13 15.33
N LEU A 486 9.53 -2.63 14.96
CA LEU A 486 9.42 -3.61 13.88
C LEU A 486 9.64 -2.94 12.52
N PRO A 487 10.17 -3.65 11.51
CA PRO A 487 10.37 -3.08 10.19
C PRO A 487 9.02 -2.90 9.47
N ALA A 488 8.84 -1.77 8.79
CA ALA A 488 7.66 -1.46 7.98
C ALA A 488 7.60 -2.37 6.74
N THR A 489 7.04 -3.57 6.91
CA THR A 489 7.01 -4.63 5.90
C THR A 489 5.63 -5.27 5.80
N ALA A 490 5.31 -5.78 4.61
CA ALA A 490 4.13 -6.59 4.36
C ALA A 490 4.03 -7.81 5.30
N GLN A 491 5.18 -8.40 5.63
CA GLN A 491 5.28 -9.56 6.52
C GLN A 491 4.82 -9.24 7.94
N VAL A 492 5.30 -8.13 8.50
CA VAL A 492 4.87 -7.62 9.82
C VAL A 492 3.37 -7.33 9.77
N ALA A 493 2.93 -6.46 8.85
CA ALA A 493 1.52 -6.06 8.74
C ALA A 493 0.56 -7.25 8.59
N ASN A 494 0.95 -8.30 7.86
CA ASN A 494 0.15 -9.52 7.70
C ASN A 494 0.06 -10.33 9.01
N GLN A 495 1.17 -10.47 9.75
CA GLN A 495 1.19 -11.19 11.01
C GLN A 495 0.41 -10.47 12.10
N GLU A 496 0.55 -9.14 12.21
CA GLU A 496 -0.20 -8.32 13.15
C GLU A 496 -1.71 -8.46 12.91
N ALA A 497 -2.15 -8.35 11.65
CA ALA A 497 -3.55 -8.49 11.28
C ALA A 497 -4.11 -9.90 11.54
N LYS A 498 -3.36 -10.96 11.24
CA LYS A 498 -3.75 -12.35 11.56
C LYS A 498 -3.87 -12.56 13.06
N TRP A 499 -2.91 -12.05 13.82
CA TRP A 499 -2.92 -12.18 15.27
C TRP A 499 -4.12 -11.44 15.88
N LEU A 500 -4.35 -10.18 15.50
CA LEU A 500 -5.48 -9.41 16.03
C LEU A 500 -6.82 -10.04 15.65
N GLY A 501 -6.97 -10.47 14.39
CA GLY A 501 -8.18 -11.18 13.94
C GLY A 501 -8.47 -12.44 14.76
N LYS A 502 -7.44 -13.24 15.05
CA LYS A 502 -7.57 -14.43 15.92
C LYS A 502 -8.01 -14.04 17.33
N LYS A 503 -7.43 -12.99 17.90
CA LYS A 503 -7.76 -12.57 19.26
C LYS A 503 -9.18 -12.00 19.36
N LEU A 504 -9.58 -11.12 18.43
CA LEU A 504 -10.94 -10.59 18.36
C LEU A 504 -11.97 -11.71 18.23
N ASN A 505 -11.77 -12.65 17.29
CA ASN A 505 -12.66 -13.80 17.16
C ASN A 505 -12.71 -14.70 18.41
N GLY A 506 -11.69 -14.67 19.27
CA GLY A 506 -11.65 -15.39 20.53
C GLY A 506 -12.51 -14.76 21.62
N LEU A 507 -12.86 -13.48 21.50
CA LEU A 507 -13.66 -12.77 22.49
C LEU A 507 -15.13 -13.24 22.47
N GLY A 508 -15.70 -13.36 23.67
CA GLY A 508 -17.13 -13.43 23.92
C GLY A 508 -17.84 -12.13 23.57
N LYS A 509 -19.17 -12.17 23.54
CA LYS A 509 -19.98 -11.01 23.15
C LYS A 509 -19.87 -9.91 24.21
N GLY A 510 -19.37 -8.74 23.81
CA GLY A 510 -19.18 -7.59 24.71
C GLY A 510 -17.90 -7.65 25.55
N GLU A 511 -17.09 -8.71 25.41
CA GLU A 511 -15.79 -8.78 26.07
C GLU A 511 -14.80 -7.78 25.47
N LYS A 512 -13.94 -7.24 26.33
CA LYS A 512 -12.87 -6.33 25.96
C LYS A 512 -11.54 -7.06 26.07
N MET A 513 -10.59 -6.62 25.26
CA MET A 513 -9.20 -7.03 25.42
C MET A 513 -8.63 -6.25 26.62
N SER A 514 -8.41 -6.93 27.74
CA SER A 514 -7.89 -6.31 28.96
C SER A 514 -6.56 -6.95 29.37
N VAL A 515 -5.72 -6.15 30.04
CA VAL A 515 -4.38 -6.54 30.54
C VAL A 515 -4.39 -6.66 32.07
N SER A 516 -5.55 -6.42 32.70
CA SER A 516 -5.76 -6.52 34.13
C SER A 516 -6.78 -7.62 34.37
N GLY A 517 -6.39 -8.72 35.02
CA GLY A 517 -7.23 -9.86 35.37
C GLY A 517 -8.39 -9.54 36.33
N GLY A 518 -9.27 -8.63 35.94
CA GLY A 518 -10.54 -8.37 36.59
C GLY A 518 -11.57 -9.42 36.19
N ALA A 519 -12.41 -9.84 37.14
CA ALA A 519 -13.41 -10.87 36.94
C ALA A 519 -14.38 -10.49 35.81
N GLY A 520 -14.31 -11.20 34.68
CA GLY A 520 -15.14 -10.99 33.49
C GLY A 520 -14.37 -10.74 32.20
N ASP A 521 -13.06 -10.48 32.27
CA ASP A 521 -12.20 -10.30 31.10
C ASP A 521 -11.43 -11.58 30.75
N VAL A 522 -11.27 -11.88 29.45
CA VAL A 522 -10.40 -12.97 29.01
C VAL A 522 -8.95 -12.52 29.15
N ASP A 523 -8.23 -13.23 30.02
CA ASP A 523 -6.78 -13.08 30.17
C ASP A 523 -6.09 -13.44 28.84
N VAL A 524 -5.62 -12.42 28.12
CA VAL A 524 -4.92 -12.59 26.86
C VAL A 524 -3.43 -12.67 27.13
N ASP A 525 -3.03 -13.61 27.98
CA ASP A 525 -1.73 -13.75 28.67
C ASP A 525 -0.46 -13.75 27.77
N LYS A 526 -0.63 -13.73 26.43
CA LYS A 526 0.46 -13.53 25.46
C LYS A 526 0.09 -12.48 24.43
N GLY A 527 0.77 -11.33 24.54
CA GLY A 527 0.81 -10.27 23.52
C GLY A 527 1.45 -10.72 22.20
N PHE A 528 1.47 -9.82 21.23
CA PHE A 528 2.03 -10.11 19.91
C PHE A 528 3.53 -10.41 19.97
N THR A 529 3.98 -11.36 19.15
CA THR A 529 5.39 -11.64 18.90
C THR A 529 5.59 -11.82 17.40
N PHE A 530 6.46 -11.01 16.81
CA PHE A 530 6.81 -11.10 15.41
C PHE A 530 7.69 -12.32 15.13
N ARG A 531 7.35 -13.10 14.10
CA ARG A 531 8.20 -14.17 13.58
C ARG A 531 8.80 -13.74 12.24
N ASN A 532 10.09 -13.47 12.21
CA ASN A 532 10.78 -13.18 10.97
C ASN A 532 10.87 -14.46 10.12
N MET A 533 10.18 -14.50 8.97
CA MET A 533 10.27 -15.65 8.03
C MET A 533 11.34 -15.44 6.95
N GLY A 534 12.17 -14.41 7.09
CA GLY A 534 13.19 -14.04 6.13
C GLY A 534 12.76 -12.93 5.17
N VAL A 535 13.68 -12.59 4.28
CA VAL A 535 13.57 -11.58 3.23
C VAL A 535 14.05 -12.17 1.90
N MET A 536 13.46 -11.74 0.80
CA MET A 536 13.81 -12.13 -0.55
C MET A 536 13.84 -10.90 -1.46
N THR A 537 14.71 -10.91 -2.47
CA THR A 537 14.83 -9.83 -3.44
C THR A 537 15.25 -10.41 -4.79
N TYR A 538 14.49 -10.09 -5.84
CA TYR A 538 14.88 -10.38 -7.22
C TYR A 538 16.08 -9.53 -7.67
N VAL A 539 17.03 -10.12 -8.38
CA VAL A 539 18.28 -9.47 -8.79
C VAL A 539 18.57 -9.62 -10.29
N GLY A 540 17.55 -9.91 -11.11
CA GLY A 540 17.70 -9.96 -12.57
C GLY A 540 18.12 -11.34 -13.08
N GLY A 541 18.00 -11.56 -14.39
CA GLY A 541 18.48 -12.77 -15.06
C GLY A 541 17.99 -14.07 -14.42
N MET A 542 16.71 -14.13 -14.04
CA MET A 542 16.05 -15.26 -13.38
C MET A 542 16.67 -15.65 -12.01
N LYS A 543 17.34 -14.72 -11.32
CA LYS A 543 17.96 -14.96 -10.01
C LYS A 543 17.34 -14.10 -8.92
N ALA A 544 17.31 -14.65 -7.71
CA ALA A 544 16.92 -13.95 -6.50
C ALA A 544 17.87 -14.31 -5.37
N ILE A 545 18.00 -13.40 -4.41
CA ILE A 545 18.65 -13.67 -3.12
C ILE A 545 17.57 -13.82 -2.04
N MET A 546 17.80 -14.74 -1.10
CA MET A 546 16.90 -14.99 0.02
C MET A 546 17.71 -15.21 1.29
N GLN A 547 17.25 -14.64 2.39
CA GLN A 547 17.82 -14.83 3.72
C GLN A 547 16.72 -15.20 4.70
N THR A 548 16.90 -16.31 5.41
CA THR A 548 16.00 -16.77 6.47
C THR A 548 16.60 -16.56 7.86
N ASP A 549 15.80 -16.74 8.91
CA ASP A 549 16.22 -16.63 10.32
C ASP A 549 16.99 -17.87 10.83
N GLY A 550 17.38 -18.80 9.95
CA GLY A 550 18.11 -20.02 10.27
C GLY A 550 17.27 -21.13 10.92
N LYS A 551 15.95 -20.94 11.14
CA LYS A 551 15.06 -21.93 11.79
C LYS A 551 14.08 -22.63 10.84
N GLY A 552 14.18 -22.39 9.54
CA GLY A 552 13.32 -23.01 8.53
C GLY A 552 14.11 -23.84 7.54
N GLU A 553 13.79 -25.14 7.43
CA GLU A 553 14.05 -25.90 6.21
C GLU A 553 13.22 -25.29 5.06
N ILE A 554 13.88 -24.91 3.97
CA ILE A 554 13.21 -24.62 2.71
C ILE A 554 13.08 -25.93 1.97
N LYS A 555 11.88 -26.53 1.97
CA LYS A 555 11.55 -27.62 1.05
C LYS A 555 11.06 -26.98 -0.24
N GLY A 556 11.92 -27.01 -1.26
CA GLY A 556 11.60 -26.63 -2.65
C GLY A 556 10.77 -27.69 -3.35
#